data_AF-A0A4Q1R7B3-F1
#
_entry.id   AF-A0A4Q1R7B3-F1
#
_cell.length_a   1.000
_cell.length_b   1.000
_cell.length_c   1.000
_cell.angle_alpha   90.00
_cell.angle_beta   90.00
_cell.angle_gamma   90.00
#
_symmetry.space_group_name_H-M   'P 1'
#
loop_
_entity.id
_entity.type
_entity.pdbx_description
1 polymer ?
#
loop_
_entity_poly.entity_id
_entity_poly.type
_entity_poly.pdbx_seq_one_letter_code
_entity_poly.pdbx_strand_id
1 'polypeptide(L)'
;MLAAAVLGTASAALAAGPAQATGETTLTADPLSTWQTDGIVWSMAYAKGIVYVGGTFSHIRPPGAAPGTHDLARTNFAAFDAKTGDPLPCAPAFTGGTGTIRAMKASPDDSMIYIGGSFGKAGGVGRSNTATLNTADCTIGADWKPTVSSTVRAIDVTPDSVYIGGGFGTVQGQTRERVAALRPNGTLLPFKATIRGSSVSNDPTPAVNALTVVPKLNKVIIGGRFTSVNGSLWGVHALAGLDATSGRVVDSFTGWIPNRSAVKALANDGTNFYVGAEGTGGGVFDGRIAGRLSDGAQLWKDTCLGATQTVLPYKGVLYSGSHAHDCSNTPGGFTDINNRQHFLAQSISDKTILPWFPDTNDGIGEQIGPRTMTMADGILWAGGEFTTVNDAPQQGLTRFAASPDTGAPQVPLLSGASGSRGKITLKWKASWDRDNGVLTYKIYRDGAYLTSVSQDSRYWNRPDMSYTDTVEPGTRHRYSIEVTDGTNVSGRNGPVYVTASN
;
A
#
# COMPACT_ATOMS: atom_id res chain seq x y z
N MET A 1 -34.57 41.92 -48.30
CA MET A 1 -33.88 40.63 -48.01
C MET A 1 -32.68 40.94 -47.15
N LEU A 2 -32.81 40.81 -45.82
CA LEU A 2 -31.69 40.94 -44.88
C LEU A 2 -31.04 39.56 -44.70
N ALA A 3 -29.77 39.44 -45.06
CA ALA A 3 -28.96 38.25 -44.74
C ALA A 3 -28.22 38.51 -43.42
N ALA A 4 -28.63 37.81 -42.36
CA ALA A 4 -27.95 37.82 -41.08
C ALA A 4 -26.72 36.90 -41.14
N ALA A 5 -25.54 37.44 -40.86
CA ALA A 5 -24.32 36.68 -40.69
C ALA A 5 -24.34 35.98 -39.33
N VAL A 6 -24.40 34.65 -39.33
CA VAL A 6 -24.24 33.83 -38.13
C VAL A 6 -22.74 33.68 -37.86
N LEU A 7 -22.26 34.40 -36.84
CA LEU A 7 -20.95 34.19 -36.23
C LEU A 7 -20.97 32.85 -35.48
N GLY A 8 -20.31 31.84 -36.03
CA GLY A 8 -20.06 30.58 -35.35
C GLY A 8 -19.07 30.78 -34.20
N THR A 9 -19.55 30.71 -32.97
CA THR A 9 -18.68 30.58 -31.79
C THR A 9 -18.05 29.19 -31.82
N ALA A 10 -16.73 29.12 -32.01
CA ALA A 10 -15.97 27.91 -31.78
C ALA A 10 -16.02 27.59 -30.27
N SER A 11 -16.91 26.68 -29.88
CA SER A 11 -16.89 26.07 -28.57
C SER A 11 -15.63 25.22 -28.49
N ALA A 12 -14.59 25.74 -27.83
CA ALA A 12 -13.50 24.92 -27.36
C ALA A 12 -14.10 23.87 -26.41
N ALA A 13 -14.20 22.63 -26.89
CA ALA A 13 -14.42 21.50 -26.01
C ALA A 13 -13.24 21.49 -25.02
N LEU A 14 -13.49 21.92 -23.78
CA LEU A 14 -12.61 21.65 -22.66
C LEU A 14 -12.50 20.12 -22.60
N ALA A 15 -11.40 19.58 -23.08
CA ALA A 15 -11.02 18.22 -22.77
C ALA A 15 -11.07 18.11 -21.24
N ALA A 16 -11.91 17.21 -20.73
CA ALA A 16 -11.94 16.92 -19.31
C ALA A 16 -10.51 16.55 -18.90
N GLY A 17 -9.87 17.41 -18.11
CA GLY A 17 -8.59 17.08 -17.50
C GLY A 17 -8.75 15.84 -16.62
N PRO A 18 -7.69 15.05 -16.39
CA PRO A 18 -7.76 13.96 -15.44
C PRO A 18 -8.17 14.52 -14.07
N ALA A 19 -9.00 13.76 -13.35
CA ALA A 19 -9.53 14.11 -12.04
C ALA A 19 -8.40 14.59 -11.12
N GLN A 20 -8.39 15.88 -10.79
CA GLN A 20 -7.57 16.39 -9.70
C GLN A 20 -8.12 15.81 -8.39
N ALA A 21 -7.22 15.36 -7.53
CA ALA A 21 -7.54 14.97 -6.15
C ALA A 21 -8.42 16.05 -5.50
N THR A 22 -9.39 15.64 -4.72
CA THR A 22 -10.21 16.51 -3.86
C THR A 22 -9.40 17.04 -2.67
N GLY A 23 -8.28 17.72 -2.94
CA GLY A 23 -7.40 18.27 -1.91
C GLY A 23 -6.62 17.23 -1.10
N GLU A 24 -6.68 15.94 -1.43
CA GLU A 24 -5.83 14.93 -0.79
C GLU A 24 -4.35 15.15 -1.13
N THR A 25 -3.50 15.02 -0.11
CA THR A 25 -2.04 15.08 -0.24
C THR A 25 -1.45 13.71 0.08
N THR A 26 -0.63 13.19 -0.83
CA THR A 26 0.08 11.93 -0.66
C THR A 26 1.38 12.13 0.13
N LEU A 27 2.00 11.04 0.57
CA LEU A 27 3.38 11.06 1.07
C LEU A 27 4.33 11.32 -0.11
N THR A 28 5.60 11.63 0.18
CA THR A 28 6.63 11.60 -0.84
C THR A 28 6.90 10.16 -1.28
N ALA A 29 7.43 9.99 -2.48
CA ALA A 29 7.93 8.71 -2.97
C ALA A 29 9.40 8.47 -2.60
N ASP A 30 10.00 9.33 -1.79
CA ASP A 30 11.37 9.23 -1.34
C ASP A 30 11.53 8.27 -0.16
N PRO A 31 12.30 7.18 -0.32
CA PRO A 31 12.50 6.24 0.77
C PRO A 31 13.41 6.86 1.84
N LEU A 32 12.95 6.83 3.09
CA LEU A 32 13.79 7.17 4.23
C LEU A 32 14.71 5.98 4.57
N SER A 33 15.96 6.27 4.90
CA SER A 33 16.96 5.26 5.30
C SER A 33 16.42 4.32 6.39
N THR A 34 16.53 3.00 6.22
CA THR A 34 16.12 2.02 7.24
C THR A 34 16.91 0.73 7.09
N TRP A 35 17.09 0.02 8.19
CA TRP A 35 17.67 -1.32 8.19
C TRP A 35 16.85 -2.29 7.34
N GLN A 36 17.54 -3.31 6.82
CA GLN A 36 17.02 -4.30 5.88
C GLN A 36 16.89 -5.67 6.57
N THR A 37 15.98 -6.51 6.10
CA THR A 37 15.88 -7.93 6.52
C THR A 37 16.45 -8.85 5.45
N ASP A 38 16.96 -10.02 5.83
CA ASP A 38 17.42 -11.07 4.87
C ASP A 38 16.27 -11.97 4.37
N GLY A 39 15.08 -11.85 4.96
CA GLY A 39 13.89 -12.63 4.63
C GLY A 39 12.63 -11.79 4.60
N ILE A 40 11.48 -12.47 4.45
CA ILE A 40 10.19 -11.83 4.23
C ILE A 40 9.64 -11.23 5.53
N VAL A 41 9.21 -9.97 5.47
CA VAL A 41 8.43 -9.31 6.50
C VAL A 41 6.94 -9.56 6.23
N TRP A 42 6.25 -10.18 7.20
CA TRP A 42 4.84 -10.56 7.06
C TRP A 42 3.90 -9.68 7.87
N SER A 43 4.39 -9.04 8.94
CA SER A 43 3.55 -8.24 9.82
C SER A 43 4.33 -7.13 10.50
N MET A 44 3.65 -6.04 10.81
CA MET A 44 4.16 -4.92 11.59
C MET A 44 3.14 -4.47 12.63
N ALA A 45 3.63 -3.94 13.74
CA ALA A 45 2.83 -3.18 14.70
C ALA A 45 3.61 -1.95 15.16
N TYR A 46 2.90 -0.86 15.43
CA TYR A 46 3.45 0.37 15.97
C TYR A 46 2.92 0.60 17.39
N ALA A 47 3.78 0.98 18.32
CA ALA A 47 3.42 1.43 19.66
C ALA A 47 4.55 2.29 20.26
N LYS A 48 4.21 3.41 20.90
CA LYS A 48 5.14 4.26 21.67
C LYS A 48 6.46 4.59 20.93
N GLY A 49 6.40 5.01 19.67
CA GLY A 49 7.60 5.37 18.90
C GLY A 49 8.41 4.18 18.37
N ILE A 50 7.91 2.95 18.50
CA ILE A 50 8.60 1.72 18.08
C ILE A 50 7.77 1.00 17.02
N VAL A 51 8.43 0.62 15.92
CA VAL A 51 7.88 -0.32 14.93
C VAL A 51 8.43 -1.72 15.20
N TYR A 52 7.54 -2.65 15.51
CA TYR A 52 7.85 -4.06 15.66
C TYR A 52 7.60 -4.77 14.34
N VAL A 53 8.58 -5.54 13.88
CA VAL A 53 8.60 -6.21 12.59
C VAL A 53 8.69 -7.71 12.81
N GLY A 54 7.80 -8.47 12.17
CA GLY A 54 7.70 -9.92 12.30
C GLY A 54 7.67 -10.60 10.92
N GLY A 55 8.36 -11.73 10.79
CA GLY A 55 8.55 -12.35 9.48
C GLY A 55 9.15 -13.76 9.48
N THR A 56 9.91 -14.07 8.43
CA THR A 56 10.73 -15.29 8.26
C THR A 56 12.23 -14.99 8.06
N PHE A 57 12.67 -13.80 8.44
CA PHE A 57 14.07 -13.39 8.38
C PHE A 57 14.89 -13.96 9.55
N SER A 58 16.22 -14.02 9.39
CA SER A 58 17.16 -14.48 10.41
C SER A 58 18.18 -13.41 10.82
N HIS A 59 18.39 -12.42 9.96
CA HIS A 59 19.30 -11.30 10.17
C HIS A 59 18.69 -9.99 9.69
N ILE A 60 19.20 -8.90 10.25
CA ILE A 60 19.03 -7.55 9.72
C ILE A 60 20.39 -6.95 9.41
N ARG A 61 20.43 -5.99 8.48
CA ARG A 61 21.66 -5.30 8.11
C ARG A 61 21.45 -3.79 7.92
N PRO A 62 22.51 -2.97 8.05
CA PRO A 62 22.41 -1.52 7.90
C PRO A 62 21.87 -1.10 6.51
N PRO A 63 21.34 0.12 6.40
CA PRO A 63 20.98 0.72 5.12
C PRO A 63 22.19 0.71 4.15
N GLY A 64 21.96 0.32 2.89
CA GLY A 64 23.01 0.28 1.86
C GLY A 64 24.06 -0.83 2.01
N ALA A 65 24.04 -1.61 3.10
CA ALA A 65 24.93 -2.75 3.28
C ALA A 65 24.58 -3.89 2.31
N ALA A 66 25.61 -4.50 1.71
CA ALA A 66 25.46 -5.69 0.89
C ALA A 66 25.01 -6.90 1.74
N PRO A 67 24.29 -7.89 1.18
CA PRO A 67 23.93 -9.10 1.90
C PRO A 67 25.14 -9.78 2.54
N GLY A 68 25.05 -10.18 3.81
CA GLY A 68 26.14 -10.82 4.55
C GLY A 68 27.16 -9.87 5.18
N THR A 69 26.94 -8.55 5.13
CA THR A 69 27.86 -7.55 5.68
C THR A 69 27.22 -6.80 6.86
N HIS A 70 27.94 -6.76 7.99
CA HIS A 70 27.48 -6.12 9.23
C HIS A 70 26.12 -6.64 9.74
N ASP A 71 25.82 -7.91 9.47
CA ASP A 71 24.56 -8.55 9.89
C ASP A 71 24.44 -8.61 11.42
N LEU A 72 23.26 -8.23 11.91
CA LEU A 72 22.83 -8.48 13.29
C LEU A 72 21.82 -9.63 13.28
N ALA A 73 22.07 -10.65 14.10
CA ALA A 73 21.12 -11.74 14.28
C ALA A 73 19.79 -11.21 14.85
N ARG A 74 18.70 -11.50 14.13
CA ARG A 74 17.32 -11.18 14.48
C ARG A 74 16.44 -12.28 13.90
N THR A 75 16.21 -13.32 14.69
CA THR A 75 15.40 -14.46 14.26
C THR A 75 13.93 -14.05 14.28
N ASN A 76 13.34 -13.86 13.09
CA ASN A 76 11.95 -13.57 12.74
C ASN A 76 11.26 -12.38 13.41
N PHE A 77 11.96 -11.66 14.29
CA PHE A 77 11.46 -10.48 14.97
C PHE A 77 12.57 -9.45 15.14
N ALA A 78 12.22 -8.18 14.94
CA ALA A 78 13.06 -7.03 15.24
C ALA A 78 12.20 -5.83 15.63
N ALA A 79 12.69 -4.99 16.52
CA ALA A 79 12.10 -3.69 16.84
C ALA A 79 12.99 -2.58 16.29
N PHE A 80 12.36 -1.51 15.78
CA PHE A 80 13.05 -0.35 15.23
C PHE A 80 12.46 0.93 15.83
N ASP A 81 13.32 1.93 16.04
CA ASP A 81 12.86 3.29 16.32
C ASP A 81 12.10 3.82 15.08
N ALA A 82 10.86 4.24 15.29
CA ALA A 82 9.93 4.58 14.21
C ALA A 82 10.42 5.76 13.35
N LYS A 83 11.19 6.68 13.95
CA LYS A 83 11.63 7.92 13.31
C LYS A 83 12.97 7.77 12.60
N THR A 84 13.90 7.02 13.17
CA THR A 84 15.28 6.88 12.64
C THR A 84 15.44 5.68 11.73
N GLY A 85 14.66 4.62 11.93
CA GLY A 85 14.85 3.35 11.21
C GLY A 85 15.91 2.45 11.84
N ASP A 86 16.48 2.83 12.99
CA ASP A 86 17.55 2.09 13.65
C ASP A 86 17.01 0.95 14.53
N PRO A 87 17.71 -0.19 14.63
CA PRO A 87 17.27 -1.33 15.39
C PRO A 87 17.42 -1.08 16.89
N LEU A 88 16.45 -1.58 17.64
CA LEU A 88 16.46 -1.56 19.09
C LEU A 88 16.93 -2.91 19.66
N PRO A 89 17.33 -2.97 20.95
CA PRO A 89 17.71 -4.21 21.61
C PRO A 89 16.60 -5.26 21.73
N CYS A 90 15.33 -4.84 21.60
CA CYS A 90 14.18 -5.73 21.72
C CYS A 90 14.11 -6.73 20.56
N ALA A 91 14.46 -8.00 20.82
CA ALA A 91 14.63 -9.02 19.78
C ALA A 91 14.34 -10.48 20.23
N PRO A 92 13.19 -10.79 20.86
CA PRO A 92 12.82 -12.17 21.19
C PRO A 92 12.64 -13.02 19.92
N ALA A 93 13.20 -14.22 19.91
CA ALA A 93 13.01 -15.18 18.82
C ALA A 93 11.72 -16.01 18.98
N PHE A 94 11.03 -16.28 17.87
CA PHE A 94 9.83 -17.13 17.84
C PHE A 94 10.13 -18.45 17.13
N THR A 95 10.22 -19.57 17.86
CA THR A 95 10.75 -20.84 17.31
C THR A 95 9.76 -22.00 17.47
N GLY A 96 10.04 -23.12 16.81
CA GLY A 96 9.10 -24.25 16.66
C GLY A 96 8.07 -23.98 15.55
N GLY A 97 7.28 -24.98 15.15
CA GLY A 97 6.42 -24.85 13.97
C GLY A 97 7.23 -24.47 12.73
N THR A 98 6.76 -23.49 11.94
CA THR A 98 7.57 -22.87 10.86
C THR A 98 8.39 -21.65 11.30
N GLY A 99 8.33 -21.26 12.58
CA GLY A 99 9.05 -20.11 13.12
C GLY A 99 8.68 -18.79 12.45
N THR A 100 7.40 -18.60 12.11
CA THR A 100 6.93 -17.44 11.35
C THR A 100 5.95 -16.60 12.15
N ILE A 101 6.15 -15.27 12.17
CA ILE A 101 5.15 -14.31 12.66
C ILE A 101 4.31 -13.84 11.47
N ARG A 102 2.98 -13.91 11.60
CA ARG A 102 2.03 -13.56 10.52
C ARG A 102 1.07 -12.43 10.89
N ALA A 103 0.92 -12.13 12.18
CA ALA A 103 0.05 -11.07 12.65
C ALA A 103 0.62 -10.41 13.91
N MET A 104 0.54 -9.09 13.96
CA MET A 104 0.85 -8.30 15.14
C MET A 104 -0.13 -7.14 15.26
N LYS A 105 -0.52 -6.81 16.48
CA LYS A 105 -1.37 -5.65 16.78
C LYS A 105 -1.06 -5.13 18.18
N ALA A 106 -0.89 -3.81 18.31
CA ALA A 106 -0.77 -3.17 19.61
C ALA A 106 -2.11 -3.17 20.36
N SER A 107 -2.07 -3.23 21.68
CA SER A 107 -3.21 -2.92 22.54
C SER A 107 -3.58 -1.43 22.40
N PRO A 108 -4.84 -1.03 22.64
CA PRO A 108 -5.26 0.37 22.52
C PRO A 108 -4.52 1.37 23.40
N ASP A 109 -3.90 0.89 24.50
CA ASP A 109 -3.07 1.67 25.42
C ASP A 109 -1.56 1.56 25.12
N ASP A 110 -1.20 0.93 24.00
CA ASP A 110 0.17 0.67 23.55
C ASP A 110 1.05 -0.05 24.59
N SER A 111 0.48 -0.74 25.58
CA SER A 111 1.25 -1.46 26.62
C SER A 111 1.71 -2.85 26.18
N MET A 112 1.02 -3.45 25.21
CA MET A 112 1.27 -4.81 24.74
C MET A 112 1.21 -4.89 23.21
N ILE A 113 2.06 -5.72 22.62
CA ILE A 113 1.88 -6.22 21.26
C ILE A 113 1.36 -7.65 21.33
N TYR A 114 0.20 -7.91 20.74
CA TYR A 114 -0.32 -9.25 20.49
C TYR A 114 0.31 -9.81 19.23
N ILE A 115 0.83 -11.03 19.31
CA ILE A 115 1.61 -11.66 18.24
C ILE A 115 0.97 -13.00 17.89
N GLY A 116 0.81 -13.25 16.60
CA GLY A 116 0.25 -14.47 16.03
C GLY A 116 1.10 -14.99 14.88
N GLY A 117 1.15 -16.31 14.72
CA GLY A 117 1.95 -16.93 13.69
C GLY A 117 1.93 -18.45 13.75
N SER A 118 3.00 -19.08 13.25
CA SER A 118 3.26 -20.51 13.41
C SER A 118 4.54 -20.67 14.22
N PHE A 119 4.38 -20.91 15.52
CA PHE A 119 5.50 -21.09 16.46
C PHE A 119 5.07 -21.88 17.70
N GLY A 120 6.05 -22.52 18.35
CA GLY A 120 5.90 -23.25 19.61
C GLY A 120 6.54 -22.57 20.82
N LYS A 121 7.35 -21.52 20.60
CA LYS A 121 8.02 -20.73 21.63
C LYS A 121 8.09 -19.25 21.23
N ALA A 122 8.05 -18.37 22.20
CA ALA A 122 8.30 -16.93 22.07
C ALA A 122 9.31 -16.52 23.16
N GLY A 123 10.46 -15.95 22.77
CA GLY A 123 11.52 -15.58 23.73
C GLY A 123 11.99 -16.76 24.60
N GLY A 124 12.01 -17.98 24.04
CA GLY A 124 12.31 -19.21 24.76
C GLY A 124 11.16 -19.81 25.60
N VAL A 125 10.09 -19.05 25.83
CA VAL A 125 8.92 -19.49 26.61
C VAL A 125 7.94 -20.24 25.71
N GLY A 126 7.45 -21.41 26.16
CA GLY A 126 6.45 -22.20 25.43
C GLY A 126 5.16 -21.41 25.14
N ARG A 127 4.79 -21.32 23.86
CA ARG A 127 3.61 -20.60 23.36
C ARG A 127 3.09 -21.27 22.10
N SER A 128 1.79 -21.51 21.99
CA SER A 128 1.21 -22.20 20.84
C SER A 128 0.57 -21.21 19.87
N ASN A 129 1.34 -20.76 18.89
CA ASN A 129 0.92 -19.90 17.77
C ASN A 129 0.45 -18.48 18.14
N THR A 130 0.46 -18.12 19.43
CA THR A 130 0.18 -16.76 19.90
C THR A 130 0.98 -16.41 21.15
N ALA A 131 1.36 -15.14 21.28
CA ALA A 131 2.07 -14.57 22.41
C ALA A 131 1.70 -13.10 22.59
N THR A 132 2.14 -12.50 23.69
CA THR A 132 2.17 -11.03 23.86
C THR A 132 3.58 -10.58 24.20
N LEU A 133 3.89 -9.32 23.88
CA LEU A 133 5.13 -8.63 24.22
C LEU A 133 4.80 -7.34 24.97
N ASN A 134 5.39 -7.12 26.13
CA ASN A 134 5.29 -5.86 26.84
C ASN A 134 6.16 -4.79 26.17
N THR A 135 5.57 -3.65 25.83
CA THR A 135 6.26 -2.58 25.10
C THR A 135 7.26 -1.81 25.96
N ALA A 136 7.12 -1.85 27.29
CA ALA A 136 7.99 -1.14 28.20
C ALA A 136 9.37 -1.81 28.38
N ASP A 137 9.42 -3.14 28.38
CA ASP A 137 10.61 -3.90 28.75
C ASP A 137 10.95 -5.07 27.80
N CYS A 138 10.18 -5.24 26.71
CA CYS A 138 10.37 -6.32 25.74
C CYS A 138 10.21 -7.74 26.31
N THR A 139 9.51 -7.92 27.43
CA THR A 139 9.25 -9.24 28.00
C THR A 139 8.04 -9.92 27.35
N ILE A 140 8.07 -11.25 27.25
CA ILE A 140 6.91 -12.02 26.79
C ILE A 140 5.88 -12.11 27.92
N GLY A 141 4.65 -11.65 27.65
CA GLY A 141 3.60 -11.55 28.65
C GLY A 141 3.29 -12.90 29.31
N ALA A 142 3.34 -12.92 30.65
CA ALA A 142 3.21 -14.14 31.45
C ALA A 142 1.77 -14.67 31.49
N ASP A 143 0.76 -13.81 31.41
CA ASP A 143 -0.64 -14.19 31.57
C ASP A 143 -1.29 -14.68 30.26
N TRP A 144 -0.81 -14.17 29.13
CA TRP A 144 -1.29 -14.61 27.82
C TRP A 144 -0.71 -15.98 27.44
N LYS A 145 -1.47 -17.04 27.77
CA LYS A 145 -1.15 -18.43 27.45
C LYS A 145 -2.25 -19.23 26.70
N PRO A 146 -3.03 -18.66 25.75
CA PRO A 146 -3.94 -19.49 24.95
C PRO A 146 -3.19 -20.54 24.12
N THR A 147 -3.80 -21.72 23.96
CA THR A 147 -3.30 -22.75 23.05
C THR A 147 -4.11 -22.75 21.76
N VAL A 148 -3.49 -22.34 20.64
CA VAL A 148 -4.15 -22.28 19.32
C VAL A 148 -3.61 -23.39 18.42
N SER A 149 -4.49 -24.16 17.79
CA SER A 149 -4.10 -25.42 17.13
C SER A 149 -3.32 -25.27 15.82
N SER A 150 -3.27 -24.08 15.24
CA SER A 150 -2.60 -23.81 13.96
C SER A 150 -2.30 -22.31 13.83
N THR A 151 -1.78 -21.91 12.67
CA THR A 151 -1.33 -20.55 12.37
C THR A 151 -2.40 -19.50 12.62
N VAL A 152 -2.06 -18.49 13.41
CA VAL A 152 -2.81 -17.23 13.54
C VAL A 152 -2.31 -16.26 12.47
N ARG A 153 -3.22 -15.75 11.62
CA ARG A 153 -2.93 -14.88 10.47
C ARG A 153 -3.48 -13.47 10.61
N ALA A 154 -4.43 -13.25 11.51
CA ALA A 154 -5.01 -11.94 11.77
C ALA A 154 -5.24 -11.73 13.27
N ILE A 155 -4.98 -10.51 13.74
CA ILE A 155 -5.27 -10.08 15.11
C ILE A 155 -5.82 -8.66 15.05
N ASP A 156 -6.88 -8.40 15.79
CA ASP A 156 -7.33 -7.04 16.10
C ASP A 156 -7.82 -6.98 17.55
N VAL A 157 -7.64 -5.82 18.18
CA VAL A 157 -7.67 -5.68 19.64
C VAL A 157 -8.55 -4.51 20.05
N THR A 158 -9.39 -4.76 21.04
CA THR A 158 -10.16 -3.74 21.78
C THR A 158 -9.69 -3.72 23.23
N PRO A 159 -10.14 -2.77 24.06
CA PRO A 159 -9.79 -2.78 25.49
C PRO A 159 -10.18 -4.07 26.21
N ASP A 160 -11.27 -4.71 25.76
CA ASP A 160 -11.88 -5.85 26.45
C ASP A 160 -11.65 -7.20 25.75
N SER A 161 -11.25 -7.19 24.48
CA SER A 161 -11.23 -8.39 23.63
C SER A 161 -10.09 -8.38 22.63
N VAL A 162 -9.55 -9.57 22.37
CA VAL A 162 -8.55 -9.87 21.35
C VAL A 162 -9.18 -10.86 20.39
N TYR A 163 -9.41 -10.43 19.15
CA TYR A 163 -9.96 -11.26 18.10
C TYR A 163 -8.82 -11.84 17.27
N ILE A 164 -8.84 -13.16 17.07
CA ILE A 164 -7.84 -13.87 16.28
C ILE A 164 -8.50 -14.58 15.11
N GLY A 165 -7.84 -14.53 13.95
CA GLY A 165 -8.22 -15.22 12.72
C GLY A 165 -7.06 -16.05 12.19
N GLY A 166 -7.33 -17.18 11.55
CA GLY A 166 -6.27 -18.00 10.97
C GLY A 166 -6.74 -19.35 10.43
N GLY A 167 -5.84 -20.33 10.44
CA GLY A 167 -6.06 -21.69 9.95
C GLY A 167 -6.39 -22.71 11.05
N PHE A 168 -6.68 -22.28 12.28
CA PHE A 168 -6.87 -23.15 13.45
C PHE A 168 -8.27 -23.74 13.56
N GLY A 169 -8.39 -24.89 14.21
CA GLY A 169 -9.67 -25.58 14.47
C GLY A 169 -10.08 -25.57 15.94
N THR A 170 -9.12 -25.37 16.85
CA THR A 170 -9.38 -25.28 18.28
C THR A 170 -8.56 -24.17 18.93
N VAL A 171 -9.13 -23.61 20.02
CA VAL A 171 -8.48 -22.68 20.95
C VAL A 171 -8.76 -23.16 22.36
N GLN A 172 -7.73 -23.37 23.18
CA GLN A 172 -7.84 -23.94 24.54
C GLN A 172 -8.62 -25.26 24.57
N GLY A 173 -8.41 -26.12 23.56
CA GLY A 173 -9.11 -27.40 23.39
C GLY A 173 -10.57 -27.30 22.95
N GLN A 174 -11.15 -26.09 22.89
CA GLN A 174 -12.53 -25.86 22.45
C GLN A 174 -12.58 -25.63 20.94
N THR A 175 -13.60 -26.16 20.27
CA THR A 175 -13.81 -25.96 18.82
C THR A 175 -14.05 -24.50 18.49
N ARG A 176 -13.11 -23.91 17.75
CA ARG A 176 -13.16 -22.55 17.20
C ARG A 176 -12.60 -22.63 15.77
N GLU A 177 -13.48 -22.68 14.79
CA GLU A 177 -13.08 -22.89 13.40
C GLU A 177 -12.68 -21.55 12.77
N ARG A 178 -11.37 -21.30 12.70
CA ARG A 178 -10.71 -20.17 12.00
C ARG A 178 -10.86 -18.78 12.61
N VAL A 179 -11.79 -18.58 13.55
CA VAL A 179 -11.94 -17.32 14.28
C VAL A 179 -12.27 -17.56 15.76
N ALA A 180 -11.73 -16.73 16.65
CA ALA A 180 -12.03 -16.74 18.08
C ALA A 180 -11.85 -15.35 18.70
N ALA A 181 -12.43 -15.14 19.88
CA ALA A 181 -12.17 -13.96 20.70
C ALA A 181 -11.74 -14.39 22.11
N LEU A 182 -10.80 -13.67 22.69
CA LEU A 182 -10.31 -13.87 24.06
C LEU A 182 -10.28 -12.55 24.82
N ARG A 183 -10.33 -12.59 26.15
CA ARG A 183 -9.98 -11.44 27.00
C ARG A 183 -8.47 -11.15 26.90
N PRO A 184 -8.00 -9.93 27.22
CA PRO A 184 -6.57 -9.60 27.30
C PRO A 184 -5.73 -10.50 28.20
N ASN A 185 -6.34 -11.15 29.20
CA ASN A 185 -5.68 -12.14 30.06
C ASN A 185 -5.66 -13.57 29.46
N GLY A 186 -6.08 -13.73 28.20
CA GLY A 186 -6.12 -15.02 27.50
C GLY A 186 -7.36 -15.87 27.76
N THR A 187 -8.34 -15.44 28.55
CA THR A 187 -9.59 -16.21 28.77
C THR A 187 -10.40 -16.27 27.47
N LEU A 188 -10.77 -17.47 27.00
CA LEU A 188 -11.61 -17.64 25.82
C LEU A 188 -13.04 -17.08 26.03
N LEU A 189 -13.52 -16.26 25.10
CA LEU A 189 -14.87 -15.67 25.14
C LEU A 189 -15.92 -16.55 24.42
N PRO A 190 -17.23 -16.37 24.67
CA PRO A 190 -18.29 -17.13 23.99
C PRO A 190 -18.34 -16.96 22.46
N PHE A 191 -17.90 -15.82 21.90
CA PHE A 191 -17.90 -15.50 20.46
C PHE A 191 -17.51 -16.68 19.54
N LYS A 192 -18.45 -17.21 18.76
CA LYS A 192 -18.23 -18.42 17.94
C LYS A 192 -18.82 -18.26 16.55
N ALA A 193 -18.00 -18.46 15.54
CA ALA A 193 -18.44 -18.67 14.17
C ALA A 193 -17.75 -19.89 13.56
N THR A 194 -18.44 -20.57 12.64
CA THR A 194 -17.95 -21.76 11.94
C THR A 194 -17.60 -21.36 10.50
N ILE A 195 -16.31 -21.26 10.17
CA ILE A 195 -15.83 -20.81 8.86
C ILE A 195 -15.35 -22.00 8.03
N ARG A 196 -15.98 -22.22 6.86
CA ARG A 196 -15.75 -23.41 6.03
C ARG A 196 -15.69 -23.12 4.53
N GLY A 197 -15.26 -24.13 3.79
CA GLY A 197 -15.04 -24.09 2.35
C GLY A 197 -13.84 -23.21 1.97
N SER A 198 -13.26 -23.40 0.78
CA SER A 198 -12.19 -22.52 0.29
C SER A 198 -12.65 -21.83 -0.97
N SER A 199 -12.42 -20.52 -1.05
CA SER A 199 -12.71 -19.72 -2.24
C SER A 199 -11.65 -19.88 -3.34
N VAL A 200 -10.51 -20.52 -3.05
CA VAL A 200 -9.36 -20.65 -3.96
C VAL A 200 -9.05 -22.13 -4.19
N SER A 201 -9.00 -22.55 -5.45
CA SER A 201 -8.93 -23.98 -5.82
C SER A 201 -7.56 -24.63 -5.58
N ASN A 202 -6.48 -23.85 -5.59
CA ASN A 202 -5.11 -24.34 -5.37
C ASN A 202 -4.66 -24.27 -3.89
N ASP A 203 -5.45 -23.67 -3.00
CA ASP A 203 -5.24 -23.71 -1.55
C ASP A 203 -6.57 -24.09 -0.86
N PRO A 204 -6.82 -25.39 -0.64
CA PRO A 204 -8.12 -25.90 -0.21
C PRO A 204 -8.40 -25.66 1.28
N THR A 205 -7.45 -25.14 2.07
CA THR A 205 -7.62 -25.02 3.52
C THR A 205 -8.28 -23.69 3.91
N PRO A 206 -9.53 -23.66 4.39
CA PRO A 206 -10.20 -22.42 4.75
C PRO A 206 -9.39 -21.61 5.76
N ALA A 207 -9.37 -20.29 5.66
CA ALA A 207 -8.68 -19.43 6.61
C ALA A 207 -9.31 -18.04 6.69
N VAL A 208 -9.27 -17.45 7.88
CA VAL A 208 -9.45 -15.99 8.05
C VAL A 208 -8.06 -15.37 7.93
N ASN A 209 -7.82 -14.62 6.85
CA ASN A 209 -6.54 -13.97 6.57
C ASN A 209 -6.44 -12.57 7.19
N ALA A 210 -7.57 -11.87 7.28
CA ALA A 210 -7.67 -10.54 7.81
C ALA A 210 -8.95 -10.41 8.63
N LEU A 211 -8.93 -9.56 9.65
CA LEU A 211 -10.12 -9.16 10.37
C LEU A 211 -9.96 -7.72 10.86
N THR A 212 -11.09 -7.04 11.05
CA THR A 212 -11.12 -5.74 11.71
C THR A 212 -12.35 -5.62 12.62
N VAL A 213 -12.16 -5.06 13.81
CA VAL A 213 -13.17 -4.95 14.85
C VAL A 213 -13.65 -3.51 14.94
N VAL A 214 -14.96 -3.32 15.08
CA VAL A 214 -15.62 -2.03 15.15
C VAL A 214 -16.51 -2.00 16.40
N PRO A 215 -15.92 -1.72 17.58
CA PRO A 215 -16.63 -1.84 18.86
C PRO A 215 -17.90 -1.00 18.95
N LYS A 216 -17.87 0.22 18.38
CA LYS A 216 -19.01 1.14 18.34
C LYS A 216 -20.25 0.56 17.65
N LEU A 217 -20.07 -0.44 16.79
CA LEU A 217 -21.15 -1.11 16.06
C LEU A 217 -21.34 -2.58 16.51
N ASN A 218 -20.65 -3.02 17.57
CA ASN A 218 -20.61 -4.43 17.99
C ASN A 218 -20.36 -5.39 16.80
N LYS A 219 -19.39 -5.03 15.95
CA LYS A 219 -19.15 -5.70 14.66
C LYS A 219 -17.69 -6.15 14.51
N VAL A 220 -17.49 -7.32 13.91
CA VAL A 220 -16.19 -7.79 13.40
C VAL A 220 -16.37 -8.13 11.94
N ILE A 221 -15.58 -7.51 11.06
CA ILE A 221 -15.52 -7.88 9.65
C ILE A 221 -14.36 -8.85 9.49
N ILE A 222 -14.64 -10.03 8.91
CA ILE A 222 -13.65 -11.05 8.62
C ILE A 222 -13.47 -11.19 7.11
N GLY A 223 -12.22 -11.40 6.70
CA GLY A 223 -11.81 -11.60 5.31
C GLY A 223 -10.88 -12.79 5.19
N GLY A 224 -11.02 -13.58 4.13
CA GLY A 224 -10.12 -14.70 3.91
C GLY A 224 -10.53 -15.64 2.80
N ARG A 225 -10.06 -16.89 2.92
CA ARG A 225 -10.36 -17.99 2.01
C ARG A 225 -11.49 -18.80 2.64
N PHE A 226 -12.73 -18.42 2.35
CA PHE A 226 -13.90 -19.16 2.79
C PHE A 226 -15.11 -18.96 1.90
N THR A 227 -16.02 -19.93 1.90
CA THR A 227 -17.29 -19.89 1.16
C THR A 227 -18.51 -20.11 2.04
N SER A 228 -18.32 -20.31 3.34
CA SER A 228 -19.40 -20.50 4.29
C SER A 228 -19.07 -19.93 5.67
N VAL A 229 -20.08 -19.34 6.30
CA VAL A 229 -20.05 -18.93 7.71
C VAL A 229 -21.32 -19.43 8.40
N ASN A 230 -21.16 -20.13 9.53
CA ASN A 230 -22.24 -20.72 10.32
C ASN A 230 -23.18 -21.64 9.51
N GLY A 231 -22.63 -22.31 8.49
CA GLY A 231 -23.38 -23.18 7.59
C GLY A 231 -24.16 -22.44 6.49
N SER A 232 -24.23 -21.11 6.52
CA SER A 232 -24.78 -20.34 5.41
C SER A 232 -23.80 -20.32 4.23
N LEU A 233 -24.31 -20.57 3.03
CA LEU A 233 -23.62 -20.39 1.75
C LEU A 233 -24.10 -19.14 1.00
N TRP A 234 -25.23 -18.56 1.42
CA TRP A 234 -25.89 -17.49 0.70
C TRP A 234 -25.31 -16.13 1.09
N GLY A 235 -24.80 -15.41 0.10
CA GLY A 235 -24.26 -14.05 0.27
C GLY A 235 -22.93 -13.95 1.01
N VAL A 236 -22.28 -15.08 1.29
CA VAL A 236 -21.03 -15.13 2.03
C VAL A 236 -19.94 -15.79 1.18
N HIS A 237 -18.99 -14.98 0.73
CA HIS A 237 -17.82 -15.44 0.00
C HIS A 237 -16.64 -14.53 0.35
N ALA A 238 -15.59 -15.09 0.95
CA ALA A 238 -14.35 -14.42 1.33
C ALA A 238 -14.45 -13.20 2.27
N LEU A 239 -15.65 -12.67 2.54
CA LEU A 239 -15.91 -11.51 3.37
C LEU A 239 -17.25 -11.66 4.11
N ALA A 240 -17.28 -11.37 5.41
CA ALA A 240 -18.52 -11.39 6.22
C ALA A 240 -18.43 -10.44 7.41
N GLY A 241 -19.55 -9.82 7.79
CA GLY A 241 -19.69 -9.07 9.03
C GLY A 241 -20.33 -9.93 10.12
N LEU A 242 -19.73 -9.97 11.30
CA LEU A 242 -20.18 -10.76 12.45
C LEU A 242 -20.50 -9.85 13.64
N ASP A 243 -21.52 -10.21 14.41
CA ASP A 243 -21.77 -9.67 15.73
C ASP A 243 -20.58 -9.99 16.64
N ALA A 244 -19.94 -8.97 17.22
CA ALA A 244 -18.66 -9.10 17.92
C ALA A 244 -18.75 -9.89 19.24
N THR A 245 -19.95 -10.10 19.76
CA THR A 245 -20.18 -10.87 20.99
C THR A 245 -20.51 -12.33 20.70
N SER A 246 -21.39 -12.58 19.73
CA SER A 246 -21.95 -13.91 19.46
C SER A 246 -21.27 -14.64 18.31
N GLY A 247 -20.77 -13.93 17.30
CA GLY A 247 -20.29 -14.52 16.04
C GLY A 247 -21.41 -14.80 15.02
N ARG A 248 -22.64 -14.31 15.26
CA ARG A 248 -23.73 -14.36 14.29
C ARG A 248 -23.41 -13.46 13.09
N VAL A 249 -23.74 -13.89 11.87
CA VAL A 249 -23.61 -13.04 10.68
C VAL A 249 -24.59 -11.87 10.77
N VAL A 250 -24.09 -10.65 10.60
CA VAL A 250 -24.87 -9.40 10.58
C VAL A 250 -24.75 -8.66 9.25
N ASP A 251 -23.70 -8.91 8.46
CA ASP A 251 -23.55 -8.39 7.10
C ASP A 251 -23.10 -9.51 6.13
N SER A 252 -23.78 -9.61 5.00
CA SER A 252 -23.42 -10.49 3.88
C SER A 252 -23.07 -9.65 2.65
N PHE A 253 -21.78 -9.61 2.28
CA PHE A 253 -21.26 -8.78 1.19
C PHE A 253 -21.41 -9.47 -0.17
N THR A 254 -22.66 -9.76 -0.53
CA THR A 254 -22.99 -10.56 -1.72
C THR A 254 -22.43 -9.95 -3.00
N GLY A 255 -21.65 -10.73 -3.75
CA GLY A 255 -21.10 -10.33 -5.05
C GLY A 255 -19.88 -9.40 -5.00
N TRP A 256 -19.39 -9.04 -3.80
CA TRP A 256 -18.23 -8.16 -3.68
C TRP A 256 -16.95 -8.85 -4.12
N ILE A 257 -16.74 -10.07 -3.64
CA ILE A 257 -15.59 -10.92 -3.98
C ILE A 257 -16.09 -12.09 -4.85
N PRO A 258 -15.64 -12.20 -6.11
CA PRO A 258 -16.02 -13.28 -7.00
C PRO A 258 -15.34 -14.58 -6.60
N ASN A 259 -15.81 -15.69 -7.20
CA ASN A 259 -15.16 -16.99 -7.07
C ASN A 259 -13.69 -16.92 -7.48
N ARG A 260 -12.84 -17.72 -6.83
CA ARG A 260 -11.38 -17.76 -7.05
C ARG A 260 -10.62 -16.54 -6.54
N SER A 261 -11.28 -15.64 -5.81
CA SER A 261 -10.65 -14.57 -5.05
C SER A 261 -10.82 -14.75 -3.55
N ALA A 262 -9.95 -14.10 -2.80
CA ALA A 262 -9.90 -14.11 -1.36
C ALA A 262 -9.51 -12.74 -0.84
N VAL A 263 -10.05 -12.37 0.32
CA VAL A 263 -9.60 -11.17 1.01
C VAL A 263 -8.26 -11.46 1.69
N LYS A 264 -7.31 -10.56 1.47
CA LYS A 264 -5.95 -10.60 2.04
C LYS A 264 -5.74 -9.54 3.12
N ALA A 265 -6.39 -8.39 2.99
CA ALA A 265 -6.26 -7.28 3.93
C ALA A 265 -7.60 -6.63 4.25
N LEU A 266 -7.73 -6.18 5.50
CA LEU A 266 -8.81 -5.34 5.99
C LEU A 266 -8.22 -4.22 6.84
N ALA A 267 -8.70 -3.00 6.61
CA ALA A 267 -8.43 -1.84 7.45
C ALA A 267 -9.71 -1.02 7.60
N ASN A 268 -9.79 -0.15 8.60
CA ASN A 268 -10.91 0.77 8.76
C ASN A 268 -10.43 2.13 9.30
N ASP A 269 -11.18 3.19 9.00
CA ASP A 269 -10.90 4.57 9.45
C ASP A 269 -11.96 5.08 10.47
N GLY A 270 -12.77 4.17 11.02
CA GLY A 270 -13.89 4.49 11.90
C GLY A 270 -15.20 4.88 11.20
N THR A 271 -15.17 5.12 9.88
CA THR A 271 -16.37 5.42 9.06
C THR A 271 -16.57 4.35 7.99
N ASN A 272 -15.49 3.99 7.32
CA ASN A 272 -15.41 3.05 6.21
C ASN A 272 -14.43 1.92 6.56
N PHE A 273 -14.59 0.80 5.87
CA PHE A 273 -13.62 -0.27 5.83
C PHE A 273 -13.12 -0.48 4.40
N TYR A 274 -11.90 -0.96 4.30
CA TYR A 274 -11.18 -1.14 3.05
C TYR A 274 -10.73 -2.58 2.93
N VAL A 275 -10.86 -3.13 1.73
CA VAL A 275 -10.55 -4.52 1.40
C VAL A 275 -9.41 -4.53 0.40
N GLY A 276 -8.39 -5.35 0.63
CA GLY A 276 -7.43 -5.80 -0.39
C GLY A 276 -7.69 -7.27 -0.72
N ALA A 277 -7.75 -7.60 -2.00
CA ALA A 277 -8.05 -8.95 -2.47
C ALA A 277 -6.97 -9.53 -3.39
N GLU A 278 -6.99 -10.84 -3.55
CA GLU A 278 -6.14 -11.60 -4.47
C GLU A 278 -6.95 -12.78 -5.02
N GLY A 279 -6.62 -13.22 -6.22
CA GLY A 279 -7.26 -14.36 -6.87
C GLY A 279 -6.37 -14.98 -7.93
N THR A 280 -6.80 -16.15 -8.40
CA THR A 280 -6.06 -16.92 -9.42
C THR A 280 -6.98 -17.43 -10.52
N GLY A 281 -6.59 -17.24 -11.78
CA GLY A 281 -7.37 -17.68 -12.95
C GLY A 281 -8.33 -16.61 -13.48
N GLY A 282 -9.24 -16.99 -14.38
CA GLY A 282 -10.20 -16.06 -14.98
C GLY A 282 -11.34 -15.67 -14.04
N GLY A 283 -11.84 -14.42 -14.19
CA GLY A 283 -12.99 -13.90 -13.44
C GLY A 283 -12.68 -13.47 -12.00
N VAL A 284 -11.40 -13.23 -11.69
CA VAL A 284 -10.91 -12.85 -10.36
C VAL A 284 -11.07 -11.35 -10.09
N PHE A 285 -11.00 -10.99 -8.82
CA PHE A 285 -10.84 -9.63 -8.33
C PHE A 285 -9.68 -9.56 -7.33
N ASP A 286 -8.70 -8.72 -7.67
CA ASP A 286 -7.44 -8.64 -6.94
C ASP A 286 -7.09 -7.18 -6.55
N GLY A 287 -8.09 -6.30 -6.64
CA GLY A 287 -7.98 -4.88 -6.38
C GLY A 287 -8.44 -4.49 -4.98
N ARG A 288 -9.02 -3.28 -4.88
CA ARG A 288 -9.50 -2.71 -3.62
C ARG A 288 -10.98 -2.35 -3.64
N ILE A 289 -11.60 -2.43 -2.47
CA ILE A 289 -13.00 -2.03 -2.24
C ILE A 289 -13.05 -1.14 -1.01
N ALA A 290 -13.89 -0.10 -1.04
CA ALA A 290 -14.37 0.57 0.17
C ALA A 290 -15.83 0.21 0.45
N GLY A 291 -16.12 -0.06 1.70
CA GLY A 291 -17.46 -0.23 2.23
C GLY A 291 -17.71 0.67 3.43
N ARG A 292 -18.97 1.03 3.66
CA ARG A 292 -19.38 1.82 4.82
C ARG A 292 -19.63 0.91 6.02
N LEU A 293 -19.11 1.28 7.19
CA LEU A 293 -19.21 0.45 8.39
C LEU A 293 -20.64 0.32 8.93
N SER A 294 -21.41 1.40 8.86
CA SER A 294 -22.74 1.51 9.49
C SER A 294 -23.76 0.54 8.90
N ASP A 295 -23.76 0.36 7.59
CA ASP A 295 -24.80 -0.37 6.83
C ASP A 295 -24.22 -1.42 5.87
N GLY A 296 -22.89 -1.52 5.75
CA GLY A 296 -22.24 -2.45 4.84
C GLY A 296 -22.34 -2.06 3.36
N ALA A 297 -22.75 -0.83 3.03
CA ALA A 297 -22.89 -0.38 1.64
C ALA A 297 -21.54 -0.31 0.92
N GLN A 298 -21.49 -0.74 -0.34
CA GLN A 298 -20.30 -0.62 -1.18
C GLN A 298 -20.20 0.83 -1.68
N LEU A 299 -19.11 1.51 -1.33
CA LEU A 299 -18.88 2.89 -1.77
C LEU A 299 -18.23 2.92 -3.14
N TRP A 300 -17.21 2.10 -3.32
CA TRP A 300 -16.55 1.90 -4.60
C TRP A 300 -15.81 0.57 -4.61
N LYS A 301 -15.58 0.09 -5.82
CA LYS A 301 -14.69 -1.03 -6.13
C LYS A 301 -13.90 -0.63 -7.34
N ASP A 302 -12.58 -0.73 -7.24
CA ASP A 302 -11.73 -0.50 -8.38
C ASP A 302 -11.63 -1.74 -9.26
N THR A 303 -10.85 -1.62 -10.32
CA THR A 303 -10.67 -2.65 -11.34
C THR A 303 -9.21 -3.04 -11.50
N CYS A 304 -8.37 -2.69 -10.52
CA CYS A 304 -6.95 -3.00 -10.61
C CYS A 304 -6.70 -4.49 -10.46
N LEU A 305 -5.91 -5.04 -11.37
CA LEU A 305 -5.44 -6.43 -11.36
C LEU A 305 -4.05 -6.46 -10.75
N GLY A 306 -3.83 -7.36 -9.78
CA GLY A 306 -2.51 -7.47 -9.17
C GLY A 306 -2.38 -7.75 -7.68
N ALA A 307 -3.15 -8.70 -7.15
CA ALA A 307 -2.99 -9.26 -5.80
C ALA A 307 -2.70 -8.23 -4.67
N THR A 308 -3.68 -7.41 -4.31
CA THR A 308 -3.54 -6.45 -3.20
C THR A 308 -3.36 -7.16 -1.85
N GLN A 309 -2.17 -7.06 -1.25
CA GLN A 309 -1.81 -7.77 -0.01
C GLN A 309 -2.04 -6.96 1.26
N THR A 310 -2.01 -5.64 1.18
CA THR A 310 -2.15 -4.75 2.34
C THR A 310 -2.78 -3.42 1.93
N VAL A 311 -3.62 -2.87 2.80
CA VAL A 311 -4.29 -1.57 2.62
C VAL A 311 -4.19 -0.76 3.92
N LEU A 312 -3.99 0.55 3.80
CA LEU A 312 -3.77 1.45 4.93
C LEU A 312 -4.40 2.82 4.65
N PRO A 313 -5.56 3.15 5.26
CA PRO A 313 -6.14 4.48 5.14
C PRO A 313 -5.36 5.48 6.02
N TYR A 314 -5.02 6.64 5.45
CA TYR A 314 -4.39 7.74 6.16
C TYR A 314 -4.73 9.08 5.49
N LYS A 315 -5.33 10.01 6.26
CA LYS A 315 -5.65 11.38 5.84
C LYS A 315 -6.36 11.50 4.47
N GLY A 316 -7.38 10.67 4.23
CA GLY A 316 -8.14 10.71 2.97
C GLY A 316 -7.56 9.85 1.83
N VAL A 317 -6.37 9.27 2.04
CA VAL A 317 -5.69 8.42 1.05
C VAL A 317 -5.71 6.96 1.51
N LEU A 318 -6.02 6.05 0.60
CA LEU A 318 -5.80 4.62 0.78
C LEU A 318 -4.46 4.24 0.14
N TYR A 319 -3.47 3.95 0.96
CA TYR A 319 -2.23 3.36 0.50
C TYR A 319 -2.41 1.84 0.36
N SER A 320 -1.85 1.25 -0.68
CA SER A 320 -1.89 -0.20 -0.88
C SER A 320 -0.53 -0.76 -1.27
N GLY A 321 -0.21 -1.93 -0.71
CA GLY A 321 0.85 -2.81 -1.20
C GLY A 321 0.21 -3.91 -2.02
N SER A 322 0.62 -4.00 -3.28
CA SER A 322 0.08 -4.89 -4.30
C SER A 322 1.21 -5.29 -5.24
N HIS A 323 0.84 -5.93 -6.33
CA HIS A 323 1.65 -6.12 -7.51
C HIS A 323 0.69 -5.80 -8.67
N ALA A 324 0.33 -4.53 -8.81
CA ALA A 324 -0.65 -4.08 -9.79
C ALA A 324 -0.04 -4.03 -11.19
N HIS A 325 -0.70 -4.60 -12.20
CA HIS A 325 -0.22 -4.55 -13.58
C HIS A 325 -1.23 -3.91 -14.55
N ASP A 326 -2.53 -3.94 -14.26
CA ASP A 326 -3.55 -3.23 -15.04
C ASP A 326 -4.53 -2.51 -14.11
N CYS A 327 -4.67 -1.20 -14.29
CA CYS A 327 -5.60 -0.32 -13.59
C CYS A 327 -6.43 0.54 -14.57
N SER A 328 -6.52 0.15 -15.84
CA SER A 328 -7.04 0.97 -16.95
C SER A 328 -8.46 1.50 -16.74
N ASN A 329 -9.31 0.72 -16.07
CA ASN A 329 -10.70 1.08 -15.81
C ASN A 329 -10.90 1.80 -14.46
N THR A 330 -9.82 2.15 -13.77
CA THR A 330 -9.83 2.96 -12.54
C THR A 330 -9.38 4.38 -12.90
N PRO A 331 -10.10 5.44 -12.49
CA PRO A 331 -9.69 6.82 -12.77
C PRO A 331 -8.26 7.08 -12.30
N GLY A 332 -7.45 7.74 -13.14
CA GLY A 332 -6.05 7.98 -12.86
C GLY A 332 -5.14 6.74 -12.94
N GLY A 333 -5.64 5.59 -13.41
CA GLY A 333 -4.88 4.34 -13.51
C GLY A 333 -4.05 4.21 -14.80
N PHE A 334 -3.27 3.13 -14.85
CA PHE A 334 -2.42 2.73 -15.98
C PHE A 334 -2.98 1.50 -16.69
N THR A 335 -2.74 1.37 -17.99
CA THR A 335 -3.06 0.15 -18.75
C THR A 335 -2.16 -1.01 -18.35
N ASP A 336 -2.50 -2.22 -18.79
CA ASP A 336 -1.65 -3.40 -18.60
C ASP A 336 -0.19 -3.09 -18.99
N ILE A 337 0.67 -3.04 -17.98
CA ILE A 337 2.09 -2.83 -18.13
C ILE A 337 2.76 -4.20 -18.07
N ASN A 338 3.75 -4.44 -18.93
CA ASN A 338 4.59 -5.64 -18.87
C ASN A 338 5.55 -5.63 -17.65
N ASN A 339 5.17 -4.94 -16.58
CA ASN A 339 5.84 -4.81 -15.31
C ASN A 339 4.77 -4.63 -14.21
N ARG A 340 5.18 -4.36 -12.98
CA ARG A 340 4.34 -4.42 -11.80
C ARG A 340 4.57 -3.16 -10.97
N GLN A 341 3.50 -2.48 -10.59
CA GLN A 341 3.50 -1.34 -9.70
C GLN A 341 3.08 -1.79 -8.30
N HIS A 342 3.99 -1.72 -7.34
CA HIS A 342 3.81 -2.40 -6.05
C HIS A 342 3.17 -1.52 -4.99
N PHE A 343 3.42 -0.23 -5.03
CA PHE A 343 2.76 0.73 -4.15
C PHE A 343 1.85 1.64 -4.95
N LEU A 344 0.65 1.86 -4.43
CA LEU A 344 -0.35 2.76 -4.99
C LEU A 344 -1.02 3.56 -3.89
N ALA A 345 -1.44 4.77 -4.24
CA ALA A 345 -2.33 5.60 -3.44
C ALA A 345 -3.65 5.82 -4.19
N GLN A 346 -4.76 5.77 -3.47
CA GLN A 346 -6.09 6.07 -4.01
C GLN A 346 -6.85 7.04 -3.12
N SER A 347 -7.69 7.90 -3.71
CA SER A 347 -8.68 8.63 -2.93
C SER A 347 -9.67 7.65 -2.31
N ILE A 348 -9.91 7.79 -1.00
CA ILE A 348 -10.97 7.03 -0.32
C ILE A 348 -12.37 7.47 -0.76
N SER A 349 -12.49 8.64 -1.37
CA SER A 349 -13.77 9.24 -1.75
C SER A 349 -14.32 8.62 -3.03
N ASP A 350 -13.46 8.40 -4.03
CA ASP A 350 -13.92 8.12 -5.40
C ASP A 350 -13.08 7.10 -6.19
N LYS A 351 -12.18 6.35 -5.53
CA LYS A 351 -11.20 5.35 -6.04
C LYS A 351 -10.14 5.87 -7.02
N THR A 352 -10.05 7.18 -7.27
CA THR A 352 -9.05 7.75 -8.18
C THR A 352 -7.64 7.41 -7.71
N ILE A 353 -6.81 6.85 -8.59
CA ILE A 353 -5.38 6.62 -8.34
C ILE A 353 -4.68 7.97 -8.30
N LEU A 354 -4.05 8.26 -7.16
CA LEU A 354 -3.37 9.51 -6.89
C LEU A 354 -1.90 9.45 -7.33
N PRO A 355 -1.26 10.59 -7.63
CA PRO A 355 0.19 10.63 -7.85
C PRO A 355 0.94 10.19 -6.59
N TRP A 356 1.44 8.96 -6.61
CA TRP A 356 2.35 8.35 -5.64
C TRP A 356 2.73 6.94 -6.14
N PHE A 357 3.90 6.84 -6.74
CA PHE A 357 4.44 5.66 -7.42
C PHE A 357 5.87 5.34 -6.95
N PRO A 358 6.17 5.30 -5.65
CA PRO A 358 7.33 4.54 -5.21
C PRO A 358 7.12 3.09 -5.62
N ASP A 359 8.20 2.35 -5.83
CA ASP A 359 8.08 0.99 -6.34
C ASP A 359 9.09 0.06 -5.71
N THR A 360 8.72 -1.21 -5.67
CA THR A 360 9.60 -2.31 -5.27
C THR A 360 9.71 -3.30 -6.41
N ASN A 361 10.42 -4.41 -6.21
CA ASN A 361 10.30 -5.56 -7.09
C ASN A 361 9.50 -6.70 -6.44
N ASP A 362 9.33 -7.78 -7.19
CA ASP A 362 8.61 -9.00 -6.80
C ASP A 362 9.18 -9.68 -5.55
N GLY A 363 10.48 -9.56 -5.34
CA GLY A 363 11.16 -10.13 -4.19
C GLY A 363 11.50 -11.62 -4.31
N ILE A 364 11.66 -12.27 -3.15
CA ILE A 364 12.31 -13.60 -3.02
C ILE A 364 11.37 -14.79 -2.75
N GLY A 365 10.07 -14.56 -2.59
CA GLY A 365 9.09 -15.58 -2.18
C GLY A 365 8.00 -15.82 -3.23
N GLU A 366 6.77 -15.40 -2.94
CA GLU A 366 5.61 -15.60 -3.83
C GLU A 366 5.54 -14.55 -4.96
N GLN A 367 6.55 -13.69 -5.07
CA GLN A 367 6.70 -12.71 -6.15
C GLN A 367 5.58 -11.65 -6.16
N ILE A 368 5.30 -11.07 -4.99
CA ILE A 368 4.28 -10.02 -4.81
C ILE A 368 4.88 -8.71 -4.28
N GLY A 369 6.12 -8.70 -3.78
CA GLY A 369 6.75 -7.50 -3.22
C GLY A 369 6.24 -7.15 -1.81
N PRO A 370 5.47 -6.07 -1.60
CA PRO A 370 5.01 -5.64 -0.27
C PRO A 370 3.90 -6.54 0.31
N ARG A 371 3.93 -6.76 1.62
CA ARG A 371 2.99 -7.63 2.36
C ARG A 371 2.29 -6.96 3.51
N THR A 372 2.89 -5.94 4.12
CA THR A 372 2.33 -5.27 5.29
C THR A 372 2.73 -3.82 5.29
N MET A 373 1.86 -2.96 5.85
CA MET A 373 2.16 -1.56 6.09
C MET A 373 1.61 -1.13 7.45
N THR A 374 2.26 -0.15 8.07
CA THR A 374 1.76 0.53 9.27
C THR A 374 2.13 2.01 9.24
N MET A 375 1.28 2.88 9.80
CA MET A 375 1.62 4.27 10.03
C MET A 375 2.25 4.41 11.42
N ALA A 376 3.42 5.05 11.49
CA ALA A 376 4.12 5.35 12.74
C ALA A 376 4.55 6.83 12.72
N ASP A 377 3.92 7.66 13.57
CA ASP A 377 4.22 9.10 13.70
C ASP A 377 4.27 9.87 12.36
N GLY A 378 3.35 9.55 11.44
CA GLY A 378 3.27 10.17 10.12
C GLY A 378 4.24 9.60 9.08
N ILE A 379 4.98 8.54 9.41
CA ILE A 379 5.83 7.76 8.51
C ILE A 379 5.10 6.46 8.17
N LEU A 380 4.90 6.19 6.88
CA LEU A 380 4.43 4.90 6.41
C LEU A 380 5.62 3.95 6.40
N TRP A 381 5.53 2.88 7.18
CA TRP A 381 6.43 1.75 7.15
C TRP A 381 5.82 0.65 6.30
N ALA A 382 6.62 0.07 5.41
CA ALA A 382 6.22 -1.05 4.57
C ALA A 382 7.24 -2.17 4.64
N GLY A 383 6.76 -3.41 4.60
CA GLY A 383 7.63 -4.57 4.52
C GLY A 383 7.03 -5.68 3.70
N GLY A 384 7.90 -6.58 3.26
CA GLY A 384 7.54 -7.66 2.37
C GLY A 384 8.74 -8.51 1.98
N GLU A 385 8.70 -9.02 0.76
CA GLU A 385 9.72 -9.91 0.19
C GLU A 385 10.65 -9.21 -0.79
N PHE A 386 10.40 -7.94 -1.11
CA PHE A 386 11.16 -7.15 -2.07
C PHE A 386 12.64 -7.02 -1.72
N THR A 387 13.48 -6.86 -2.74
CA THR A 387 14.94 -6.65 -2.63
C THR A 387 15.40 -5.29 -3.16
N THR A 388 14.50 -4.53 -3.79
CA THR A 388 14.75 -3.17 -4.26
C THR A 388 13.62 -2.23 -3.88
N VAL A 389 13.96 -0.94 -3.72
CA VAL A 389 13.02 0.18 -3.58
C VAL A 389 13.50 1.29 -4.49
N ASN A 390 12.63 1.81 -5.36
CA ASN A 390 12.94 2.85 -6.35
C ASN A 390 14.26 2.55 -7.09
N ASP A 391 14.36 1.34 -7.64
CA ASP A 391 15.50 0.86 -8.44
C ASP A 391 16.83 0.70 -7.67
N ALA A 392 16.86 1.00 -6.36
CA ALA A 392 18.02 0.83 -5.50
C ALA A 392 17.92 -0.43 -4.61
N PRO A 393 19.04 -1.10 -4.27
CA PRO A 393 19.03 -2.21 -3.32
C PRO A 393 18.49 -1.79 -1.95
N GLN A 394 17.40 -2.40 -1.52
CA GLN A 394 16.78 -2.23 -0.20
C GLN A 394 15.84 -3.41 0.03
N GLN A 395 16.17 -4.28 1.00
CA GLN A 395 15.45 -5.54 1.18
C GLN A 395 14.49 -5.53 2.38
N GLY A 396 13.26 -5.97 2.12
CA GLY A 396 12.27 -6.39 3.11
C GLY A 396 11.63 -5.29 3.94
N LEU A 397 12.25 -4.12 4.05
CA LEU A 397 11.74 -2.95 4.78
C LEU A 397 11.99 -1.66 3.99
N THR A 398 11.01 -0.77 3.98
CA THR A 398 11.14 0.61 3.47
C THR A 398 10.18 1.53 4.22
N ARG A 399 10.34 2.83 4.06
CA ARG A 399 9.50 3.82 4.71
C ARG A 399 9.43 5.14 3.95
N PHE A 400 8.27 5.78 3.99
CA PHE A 400 7.95 7.02 3.27
C PHE A 400 7.26 8.01 4.22
N ALA A 401 7.47 9.31 4.02
CA ALA A 401 6.90 10.36 4.86
C ALA A 401 6.41 11.53 4.00
N ALA A 402 5.74 12.51 4.60
CA ALA A 402 5.34 13.73 3.88
C ALA A 402 6.52 14.67 3.59
N SER A 403 7.68 14.43 4.20
CA SER A 403 8.91 15.22 4.04
C SER A 403 10.12 14.46 4.58
N PRO A 404 11.35 14.75 4.11
CA PRO A 404 11.65 15.69 3.03
C PRO A 404 11.23 15.13 1.67
N ASP A 405 10.98 16.05 0.75
CA ASP A 405 10.82 15.79 -0.68
C ASP A 405 12.15 16.21 -1.34
N THR A 406 12.81 15.25 -1.98
CA THR A 406 14.16 15.31 -2.52
C THR A 406 14.26 14.71 -3.93
N GLY A 407 13.24 13.96 -4.36
CA GLY A 407 13.12 13.42 -5.70
C GLY A 407 12.92 14.53 -6.72
N ALA A 408 13.89 14.72 -7.62
CA ALA A 408 13.74 15.69 -8.70
C ALA A 408 13.01 15.06 -9.90
N PRO A 409 12.16 15.81 -10.62
CA PRO A 409 11.50 15.31 -11.81
C PRO A 409 12.51 14.88 -12.87
N GLN A 410 12.11 13.95 -13.73
CA GLN A 410 12.96 13.49 -14.83
C GLN A 410 13.44 14.68 -15.69
N VAL A 411 14.73 14.72 -16.02
CA VAL A 411 15.28 15.70 -16.97
C VAL A 411 14.62 15.52 -18.35
N PRO A 412 13.93 16.53 -18.90
CA PRO A 412 13.31 16.42 -20.23
C PRO A 412 14.39 16.43 -21.31
N LEU A 413 14.11 15.84 -22.48
CA LEU A 413 14.99 15.94 -23.64
C LEU A 413 14.42 16.99 -24.61
N LEU A 414 15.11 18.13 -24.73
CA LEU A 414 14.72 19.26 -25.56
C LEU A 414 15.24 19.10 -26.99
N SER A 415 14.40 19.42 -27.95
CA SER A 415 14.75 19.63 -29.35
C SER A 415 14.15 20.94 -29.84
N GLY A 416 14.73 21.52 -30.90
CA GLY A 416 14.25 22.77 -31.46
C GLY A 416 14.49 22.81 -32.97
N ALA A 417 13.52 23.35 -33.69
CA ALA A 417 13.59 23.54 -35.13
C ALA A 417 12.89 24.83 -35.54
N SER A 418 13.29 25.38 -36.68
CA SER A 418 12.61 26.51 -37.31
C SER A 418 12.04 26.06 -38.64
N GLY A 419 10.71 26.17 -38.79
CA GLY A 419 9.99 25.82 -40.02
C GLY A 419 9.28 26.99 -40.69
N SER A 420 9.30 28.17 -40.07
CA SER A 420 8.62 29.37 -40.57
C SER A 420 9.39 30.61 -40.16
N ARG A 421 9.26 31.67 -40.96
CA ARG A 421 9.95 32.94 -40.77
C ARG A 421 9.81 33.46 -39.34
N GLY A 422 10.94 33.65 -38.65
CA GLY A 422 10.98 34.17 -37.29
C GLY A 422 10.33 33.28 -36.21
N LYS A 423 10.12 31.98 -36.47
CA LYS A 423 9.47 31.05 -35.54
C LYS A 423 10.37 29.86 -35.21
N ILE A 424 10.71 29.71 -33.93
CA ILE A 424 11.44 28.56 -33.41
C ILE A 424 10.48 27.71 -32.58
N THR A 425 10.22 26.47 -32.99
CA THR A 425 9.41 25.52 -32.24
C THR A 425 10.29 24.56 -31.47
N LEU A 426 10.16 24.61 -30.15
CA LEU A 426 10.75 23.68 -29.20
C LEU A 426 9.81 22.50 -28.98
N LYS A 427 10.35 21.29 -28.90
CA LYS A 427 9.60 20.06 -28.61
C LYS A 427 10.33 19.21 -27.59
N TRP A 428 9.57 18.60 -26.69
CA TRP A 428 10.07 17.63 -25.71
C TRP A 428 8.97 16.65 -25.33
N LYS A 429 9.33 15.52 -24.75
CA LYS A 429 8.37 14.63 -24.08
C LYS A 429 8.16 15.13 -22.66
N ALA A 430 6.92 15.20 -22.17
CA ALA A 430 6.67 15.52 -20.77
C ALA A 430 7.51 14.60 -19.88
N SER A 431 8.20 15.16 -18.89
CA SER A 431 8.85 14.44 -17.80
C SER A 431 7.81 13.73 -16.93
N TRP A 432 8.29 12.97 -15.96
CA TRP A 432 7.44 12.42 -14.92
C TRP A 432 8.20 12.49 -13.60
N ASP A 433 7.44 12.36 -12.52
CA ASP A 433 7.91 12.34 -11.16
C ASP A 433 7.08 11.29 -10.38
N ARG A 434 7.66 10.71 -9.32
CA ARG A 434 7.05 9.56 -8.64
C ARG A 434 5.85 9.98 -7.79
N ASP A 435 5.80 11.19 -7.30
CA ASP A 435 4.84 11.68 -6.31
C ASP A 435 4.12 12.95 -6.78
N ASN A 436 4.56 13.57 -7.88
CA ASN A 436 3.92 14.74 -8.45
C ASN A 436 3.27 14.45 -9.80
N GLY A 437 1.94 14.63 -9.85
CA GLY A 437 1.16 14.42 -11.07
C GLY A 437 1.21 15.59 -12.06
N VAL A 438 1.51 16.80 -11.59
CA VAL A 438 1.59 18.02 -12.42
C VAL A 438 2.98 18.62 -12.28
N LEU A 439 3.66 18.81 -13.41
CA LEU A 439 5.02 19.34 -13.47
C LEU A 439 5.06 20.66 -14.24
N THR A 440 5.90 21.58 -13.81
CA THR A 440 6.11 22.89 -14.44
C THR A 440 7.46 22.95 -15.14
N TYR A 441 7.43 23.29 -16.42
CA TYR A 441 8.58 23.43 -17.30
C TYR A 441 8.96 24.89 -17.39
N LYS A 442 10.19 25.27 -17.01
CA LYS A 442 10.73 26.62 -17.19
C LYS A 442 11.61 26.63 -18.43
N ILE A 443 11.28 27.48 -19.39
CA ILE A 443 11.96 27.61 -20.68
C ILE A 443 12.82 28.87 -20.65
N TYR A 444 14.05 28.75 -21.14
CA TYR A 444 15.02 29.83 -21.18
C TYR A 444 15.49 30.08 -22.62
N ARG A 445 15.69 31.35 -22.96
CA ARG A 445 16.34 31.79 -24.20
C ARG A 445 17.55 32.63 -23.86
N ASP A 446 18.68 32.30 -24.47
CA ASP A 446 19.95 33.01 -24.28
C ASP A 446 20.42 33.12 -22.82
N GLY A 447 19.91 32.23 -21.96
CA GLY A 447 20.17 32.20 -20.52
C GLY A 447 19.15 32.97 -19.68
N ALA A 448 18.26 33.75 -20.30
CA ALA A 448 17.16 34.45 -19.63
C ALA A 448 15.90 33.58 -19.58
N TYR A 449 15.15 33.67 -18.48
CA TYR A 449 13.83 33.05 -18.37
C TYR A 449 12.89 33.62 -19.44
N LEU A 450 12.22 32.75 -20.17
CA LEU A 450 11.29 33.12 -21.23
C LEU A 450 9.84 32.92 -20.80
N THR A 451 9.49 31.71 -20.36
CA THR A 451 8.13 31.36 -19.95
C THR A 451 8.10 30.04 -19.17
N SER A 452 6.92 29.66 -18.69
CA SER A 452 6.66 28.32 -18.16
C SER A 452 5.35 27.72 -18.62
N VAL A 453 5.31 26.40 -18.69
CA VAL A 453 4.11 25.60 -19.02
C VAL A 453 3.95 24.52 -17.96
N SER A 454 2.73 24.25 -17.51
CA SER A 454 2.44 23.13 -16.61
C SER A 454 1.74 22.01 -17.36
N GLN A 455 2.03 20.77 -16.99
CA GLN A 455 1.45 19.60 -17.62
C GLN A 455 1.24 18.49 -16.60
N ASP A 456 0.06 17.88 -16.62
CA ASP A 456 -0.16 16.60 -15.93
C ASP A 456 0.55 15.47 -16.69
N SER A 457 1.30 14.65 -15.96
CA SER A 457 2.14 13.59 -16.51
C SER A 457 2.38 12.48 -15.50
N ARG A 458 2.33 11.23 -15.95
CA ARG A 458 2.64 10.01 -15.18
C ARG A 458 3.58 9.13 -16.01
N TYR A 459 4.25 8.15 -15.41
CA TYR A 459 5.25 7.35 -16.15
C TYR A 459 4.66 6.63 -17.39
N TRP A 460 3.38 6.25 -17.35
CA TRP A 460 2.67 5.62 -18.47
C TRP A 460 1.96 6.61 -19.41
N ASN A 461 1.77 7.85 -18.98
CA ASN A 461 1.10 8.89 -19.77
C ASN A 461 1.95 10.16 -19.76
N ARG A 462 2.80 10.28 -20.77
CA ARG A 462 3.71 11.40 -20.96
C ARG A 462 3.34 12.13 -22.25
N PRO A 463 2.56 13.23 -22.22
CA PRO A 463 2.18 13.95 -23.42
C PRO A 463 3.37 14.51 -24.20
N ASP A 464 3.23 14.63 -25.52
CA ASP A 464 4.19 15.38 -26.34
C ASP A 464 3.98 16.89 -26.11
N MET A 465 5.07 17.58 -25.83
CA MET A 465 5.06 19.00 -25.47
C MET A 465 5.67 19.85 -26.59
N SER A 466 5.15 21.06 -26.75
CA SER A 466 5.62 22.01 -27.75
C SER A 466 5.49 23.44 -27.26
N TYR A 467 6.45 24.29 -27.60
CA TYR A 467 6.39 25.73 -27.40
C TYR A 467 7.01 26.45 -28.61
N THR A 468 6.33 27.47 -29.14
CA THR A 468 6.84 28.24 -30.28
C THR A 468 7.22 29.65 -29.84
N ASP A 469 8.51 29.96 -29.94
CA ASP A 469 9.06 31.29 -29.73
C ASP A 469 9.02 32.10 -31.03
N THR A 470 8.87 33.42 -30.90
CA THR A 470 8.92 34.37 -32.01
C THR A 470 10.12 35.28 -31.86
N VAL A 471 11.00 35.26 -32.84
CA VAL A 471 12.27 36.00 -32.85
C VAL A 471 12.47 36.68 -34.21
N GLU A 472 13.48 37.53 -34.31
CA GLU A 472 13.85 38.14 -35.57
C GLU A 472 14.29 37.05 -36.58
N PRO A 473 13.82 37.10 -37.84
CA PRO A 473 14.25 36.14 -38.86
C PRO A 473 15.78 36.15 -39.04
N GLY A 474 16.39 34.97 -39.17
CA GLY A 474 17.83 34.81 -39.36
C GLY A 474 18.67 34.85 -38.08
N THR A 475 18.10 35.21 -36.93
CA THR A 475 18.85 35.21 -35.66
C THR A 475 19.01 33.80 -35.10
N ARG A 476 20.15 33.55 -34.46
CA ARG A 476 20.47 32.29 -33.77
C ARG A 476 20.32 32.47 -32.27
N HIS A 477 19.58 31.57 -31.63
CA HIS A 477 19.33 31.59 -30.19
C HIS A 477 19.69 30.25 -29.55
N ARG A 478 20.05 30.29 -28.25
CA ARG A 478 20.22 29.08 -27.43
C ARG A 478 19.01 28.90 -26.51
N TYR A 479 18.49 27.68 -26.44
CA TYR A 479 17.38 27.31 -25.58
C TYR A 479 17.77 26.24 -24.57
N SER A 480 17.20 26.33 -23.38
CA SER A 480 17.31 25.29 -22.36
C SER A 480 16.01 25.20 -21.56
N ILE A 481 15.79 24.05 -20.95
CA ILE A 481 14.58 23.76 -20.19
C ILE A 481 14.94 23.06 -18.88
N GLU A 482 14.23 23.36 -17.81
CA GLU A 482 14.25 22.61 -16.55
C GLU A 482 12.81 22.37 -16.08
N VAL A 483 12.62 21.36 -15.24
CA VAL A 483 11.30 20.93 -14.77
C VAL A 483 11.28 20.97 -13.26
N THR A 484 10.18 21.43 -12.68
CA THR A 484 9.98 21.48 -11.23
C THR A 484 8.63 20.90 -10.86
N ASP A 485 8.59 20.24 -9.72
CA ASP A 485 7.39 19.76 -9.03
C ASP A 485 6.86 20.79 -8.01
N GLY A 486 7.56 21.91 -7.83
CA GLY A 486 7.30 22.95 -6.82
C GLY A 486 8.33 22.99 -5.69
N THR A 487 8.95 21.86 -5.37
CA THR A 487 9.98 21.70 -4.34
C THR A 487 11.37 21.53 -4.98
N ASN A 488 11.51 20.54 -5.86
CA ASN A 488 12.75 20.17 -6.53
C ASN A 488 12.76 20.69 -7.96
N VAL A 489 13.97 20.75 -8.52
CA VAL A 489 14.20 21.14 -9.91
C VAL A 489 15.10 20.09 -10.55
N SER A 490 14.69 19.61 -11.72
CA SER A 490 15.50 18.72 -12.54
C SER A 490 16.84 19.37 -12.90
N GLY A 491 17.81 18.55 -13.31
CA GLY A 491 18.92 19.08 -14.11
C GLY A 491 18.40 19.85 -15.33
N ARG A 492 19.11 20.90 -15.74
CA ARG A 492 18.75 21.71 -16.92
C ARG A 492 19.19 20.99 -18.19
N ASN A 493 18.27 20.82 -19.13
CA ASN A 493 18.55 20.22 -20.44
C ASN A 493 18.81 21.28 -21.52
N GLY A 494 19.82 21.05 -22.36
CA GLY A 494 20.35 21.99 -23.34
C GLY A 494 21.81 22.38 -23.07
N PRO A 495 22.35 23.39 -23.77
CA PRO A 495 21.67 24.25 -24.73
C PRO A 495 21.39 23.59 -26.08
N VAL A 496 20.20 23.85 -26.64
CA VAL A 496 19.87 23.59 -28.06
C VAL A 496 19.98 24.91 -28.82
N TYR A 497 20.79 24.95 -29.87
CA TYR A 497 20.96 26.14 -30.71
C TYR A 497 20.09 26.03 -31.96
N VAL A 498 19.27 27.05 -32.22
CA VAL A 498 18.39 27.09 -33.39
C VAL A 498 18.50 28.46 -34.05
N THR A 499 18.62 28.46 -35.38
CA THR A 499 18.53 29.68 -36.20
C THR A 499 17.12 29.81 -36.74
N ALA A 500 16.49 30.97 -36.54
CA ALA A 500 15.17 31.26 -37.09
C ALA A 500 15.24 31.40 -38.61
N SER A 501 14.26 30.81 -39.31
CA SER A 501 14.14 30.90 -40.75
C SER A 501 13.93 32.36 -41.16
N ASN A 502 14.50 32.73 -42.31
CA ASN A 502 14.40 34.06 -42.89
C ASN A 502 13.02 34.42 -43.39
#